data_AF-A0A9P0C4B0-F1
#
_entry.id   AF-A0A9P0C4B0-F1
#
_cell.length_a   1.000
_cell.length_b   1.000
_cell.length_c   1.000
_cell.angle_alpha   90.00
_cell.angle_beta   90.00
_cell.angle_gamma   90.00
#
_symmetry.space_group_name_H-M   'P 1'
#
loop_
_entity.id
_entity.type
_entity.pdbx_description
1 polymer ?
#
loop_
_entity_poly.entity_id
_entity_poly.type
_entity_poly.pdbx_seq_one_letter_code
_entity_poly.pdbx_strand_id
1 'polypeptide(L)'
;MSSLQCVNCNVRLSRIRRHALSDESEDVVSTIRLWTYPREITPADHVCHACWQLATHSHLSENIPRRQVGHQIVCVVCGRSLLRISRREIMIEGPNEQAQRVANTISTWIQPRELHTGDQACVPCWLRAKRVRIAPLVEDIQPPSPDHVDVDHSLLMCAVCGRILSTTTSDEVWNPENTARLLEHQQVHMRKYIYRN
;
A
#
# COMPACT_ATOMS: atom_id res chain seq x y z
N MET A 1 4.99 12.82 5.22
CA MET A 1 5.07 13.64 4.00
C MET A 1 5.42 12.75 2.83
N SER A 2 4.46 12.50 1.94
CA SER A 2 4.65 11.76 0.69
C SER A 2 5.69 12.49 -0.15
N SER A 3 6.78 11.83 -0.53
CA SER A 3 7.79 12.46 -1.37
C SER A 3 7.28 12.59 -2.80
N LEU A 4 7.35 13.78 -3.39
CA LEU A 4 7.01 14.01 -4.79
C LEU A 4 7.85 13.11 -5.71
N GLN A 5 7.20 12.36 -6.61
CA GLN A 5 7.80 11.36 -7.49
C GLN A 5 7.36 11.58 -8.94
N CYS A 6 8.19 11.16 -9.89
CA CYS A 6 7.84 11.15 -11.30
C CYS A 6 6.72 10.13 -11.53
N VAL A 7 5.61 10.56 -12.12
CA VAL A 7 4.46 9.69 -12.45
C VAL A 7 4.86 8.54 -13.39
N ASN A 8 5.82 8.80 -14.30
CA ASN A 8 6.33 7.79 -15.22
C ASN A 8 7.36 6.88 -14.55
N CYS A 9 8.55 7.36 -14.17
CA CYS A 9 9.64 6.48 -13.71
C CYS A 9 9.76 6.31 -12.18
N ASN A 10 8.84 6.85 -11.39
CA ASN A 10 8.85 6.85 -9.91
C ASN A 10 10.07 7.53 -9.25
N VAL A 11 11.03 8.09 -10.00
CA VAL A 11 12.19 8.76 -9.41
C VAL A 11 11.73 9.91 -8.51
N ARG A 12 12.38 10.05 -7.36
CA ARG A 12 12.06 11.14 -6.42
C ARG A 12 12.46 12.49 -7.01
N LEU A 13 11.51 13.43 -7.05
CA LEU A 13 11.64 14.74 -7.69
C LEU A 13 12.20 15.85 -6.78
N SER A 14 12.58 15.52 -5.54
CA SER A 14 13.01 16.53 -4.55
C SER A 14 14.30 17.28 -4.93
N ARG A 15 15.13 16.74 -5.82
CA ARG A 15 16.46 17.27 -6.17
C ARG A 15 16.73 17.37 -7.67
N ILE A 16 15.72 17.15 -8.50
CA ILE A 16 15.88 17.16 -9.96
C ILE A 16 14.83 18.05 -10.60
N ARG A 17 15.15 18.57 -11.79
CA ARG A 17 14.20 19.34 -12.59
C ARG A 17 12.97 18.48 -12.89
N ARG A 18 11.81 19.09 -12.72
CA ARG A 18 10.49 18.49 -12.87
C ARG A 18 9.59 19.43 -13.64
N HIS A 19 8.56 18.85 -14.23
CA HIS A 19 7.54 19.57 -14.98
C HIS A 19 6.17 19.10 -14.49
N ALA A 20 5.29 20.04 -14.19
CA ALA A 20 3.92 19.76 -13.79
C ALA A 20 3.10 19.50 -15.05
N LEU A 21 2.27 18.45 -15.05
CA LEU A 21 1.49 18.11 -16.26
C LEU A 21 0.47 19.21 -16.62
N SER A 22 0.05 20.05 -15.67
CA SER A 22 -0.79 21.22 -15.92
C SER A 22 -0.18 22.25 -16.87
N ASP A 23 1.14 22.30 -16.97
CA ASP A 23 1.87 23.35 -17.69
C ASP A 23 2.37 22.85 -19.06
N GLU A 24 2.09 21.59 -19.39
CA GLU A 24 2.61 20.90 -20.58
C GLU A 24 1.56 20.80 -21.69
N SER A 25 2.03 20.56 -22.92
CA SER A 25 1.14 20.36 -24.07
C SER A 25 0.36 19.04 -23.99
N GLU A 26 -0.82 19.00 -24.61
CA GLU A 26 -1.66 17.79 -24.62
C GLU A 26 -0.96 16.58 -25.26
N ASP A 27 -0.07 16.80 -26.22
CA ASP A 27 0.73 15.73 -26.85
C ASP A 27 1.67 15.05 -25.84
N VAL A 28 2.34 15.84 -25.00
CA VAL A 28 3.23 15.35 -23.95
C VAL A 28 2.40 14.61 -22.89
N VAL A 29 1.29 15.20 -22.46
CA VAL A 29 0.37 14.59 -21.49
C VAL A 29 -0.18 13.27 -22.01
N SER A 30 -0.60 13.21 -23.27
CA SER A 30 -1.13 12.00 -23.93
C SER A 30 -0.07 10.91 -24.03
N THR A 31 1.16 11.26 -24.39
CA THR A 31 2.30 10.32 -24.43
C THR A 31 2.59 9.74 -23.04
N ILE A 32 2.60 10.59 -22.02
CA ILE A 32 2.82 10.16 -20.63
C ILE A 32 1.66 9.27 -20.16
N ARG A 33 0.40 9.61 -20.48
CA ARG A 33 -0.79 8.80 -20.15
C ARG A 33 -0.67 7.39 -20.73
N LEU A 34 -0.25 7.28 -21.99
CA LEU A 34 -0.01 6.00 -22.64
C LEU A 34 1.07 5.18 -21.92
N TRP A 35 2.18 5.82 -21.52
CA TRP A 35 3.29 5.15 -20.84
C TRP A 35 2.98 4.73 -19.40
N THR A 36 2.04 5.39 -18.74
CA THR A 36 1.69 5.11 -17.35
C THR A 36 0.48 4.20 -17.19
N TYR A 37 -0.24 3.88 -18.27
CA TYR A 37 -1.38 2.96 -18.22
C TYR A 37 -1.01 1.65 -17.47
N PRO A 38 -1.85 1.17 -16.53
CA PRO A 38 -3.23 1.59 -16.23
C PRO A 38 -3.37 2.74 -15.21
N ARG A 39 -2.28 3.40 -14.80
CA ARG A 39 -2.34 4.53 -13.88
C ARG A 39 -3.05 5.74 -14.50
N GLU A 40 -4.09 6.21 -13.83
CA GLU A 40 -4.68 7.52 -14.11
C GLU A 40 -3.70 8.63 -13.71
N ILE A 41 -3.53 9.61 -14.60
CA ILE A 41 -2.72 10.80 -14.36
C ILE A 41 -3.61 12.02 -14.20
N THR A 42 -3.22 12.91 -13.30
CA THR A 42 -3.91 14.14 -12.95
C THR A 42 -3.06 15.36 -13.34
N PRO A 43 -3.65 16.55 -13.51
CA PRO A 43 -2.87 17.78 -13.78
C PRO A 43 -1.84 18.12 -12.69
N ALA A 44 -2.07 17.64 -11.46
CA ALA A 44 -1.15 17.82 -10.33
C ALA A 44 0.05 16.85 -10.35
N ASP A 45 0.02 15.82 -11.20
CA ASP A 45 1.16 14.91 -11.35
C ASP A 45 2.34 15.61 -12.01
N HIS A 46 3.53 15.06 -11.75
CA HIS A 46 4.78 15.62 -12.24
C HIS A 46 5.60 14.57 -12.96
N VAL A 47 6.33 15.01 -13.97
CA VAL A 47 7.33 14.20 -14.67
C VAL A 47 8.73 14.76 -14.42
N CYS A 48 9.71 13.87 -14.31
CA CYS A 48 11.11 14.29 -14.29
C CYS A 48 11.54 14.83 -15.66
N HIS A 49 12.54 15.69 -15.69
CA HIS A 49 13.05 16.28 -16.93
C HIS A 49 13.40 15.23 -18.00
N ALA A 50 14.02 14.10 -17.62
CA ALA A 50 14.37 13.05 -18.57
C ALA A 50 13.14 12.37 -19.20
N CYS A 51 12.08 12.11 -18.43
CA CYS A 51 10.82 11.57 -18.98
C CYS A 51 10.12 12.58 -19.90
N TRP A 52 10.17 13.87 -19.52
CA TRP A 52 9.63 14.93 -20.34
C TRP A 52 10.37 15.08 -21.67
N GLN A 53 11.71 15.04 -21.66
CA GLN A 53 12.50 15.06 -22.88
C GLN A 53 12.13 13.89 -23.80
N LEU A 54 11.98 12.68 -23.26
CA LEU A 54 11.55 11.53 -24.04
C LEU A 54 10.16 11.77 -24.66
N ALA A 55 9.20 12.28 -23.90
CA ALA A 55 7.84 12.52 -24.39
C ALA A 55 7.76 13.68 -25.41
N THR A 56 8.65 14.66 -25.30
CA THR A 56 8.69 15.80 -26.23
C THR A 56 9.36 15.43 -27.55
N HIS A 57 10.38 14.55 -27.51
CA HIS A 57 11.16 14.17 -28.70
C HIS A 57 10.73 12.81 -29.27
N SER A 58 9.69 12.18 -28.73
CA SER A 58 9.08 10.98 -29.30
C SER A 58 8.25 11.30 -30.53
N HIS A 59 8.83 11.98 -31.51
CA HIS A 59 8.21 12.14 -32.82
C HIS A 59 8.33 10.80 -33.57
N LEU A 60 7.21 10.09 -33.69
CA LEU A 60 6.89 9.29 -34.88
C LEU A 60 7.87 8.17 -35.26
N SER A 61 8.29 7.35 -34.30
CA SER A 61 8.67 5.97 -34.64
C SER A 61 7.38 5.18 -34.82
N GLU A 62 7.09 4.68 -36.02
CA GLU A 62 5.94 3.79 -36.33
C GLU A 62 5.89 2.51 -35.47
N ASN A 63 6.90 2.27 -34.64
CA ASN A 63 6.93 1.25 -33.61
C ASN A 63 6.80 1.88 -32.21
N ILE A 64 5.62 1.88 -31.61
CA ILE A 64 5.42 2.13 -30.16
C ILE A 64 4.37 1.09 -29.69
N PRO A 65 4.58 0.31 -28.60
CA PRO A 65 4.78 0.83 -27.25
C PRO A 65 5.65 -0.05 -26.33
N ARG A 66 6.94 0.27 -26.19
CA ARG A 66 7.60 -0.02 -24.91
C ARG A 66 7.59 1.27 -24.11
N ARG A 67 6.99 1.24 -22.93
CA ARG A 67 7.04 2.34 -21.96
C ARG A 67 8.47 2.86 -21.88
N GLN A 68 8.68 4.12 -22.25
CA GLN A 68 10.00 4.74 -22.15
C GLN A 68 10.12 5.45 -20.81
N VAL A 69 11.22 5.19 -20.10
CA VAL A 69 11.50 5.80 -18.81
C VAL A 69 12.80 6.59 -18.87
N GLY A 70 12.78 7.81 -18.35
CA GLY A 70 13.98 8.65 -18.29
C GLY A 70 15.01 8.17 -17.28
N HIS A 71 14.60 7.40 -16.27
CA HIS A 71 15.50 6.82 -15.27
C HIS A 71 15.22 5.33 -15.09
N GLN A 72 16.22 4.50 -15.37
CA GLN A 72 16.11 3.03 -15.30
C GLN A 72 16.64 2.47 -13.97
N ILE A 73 17.69 3.09 -13.41
CA ILE A 73 18.37 2.58 -12.21
C ILE A 73 17.77 3.26 -10.96
N VAL A 74 16.50 2.92 -10.67
CA VAL A 74 15.73 3.48 -9.55
C VAL A 74 15.00 2.39 -8.78
N CYS A 75 14.89 2.56 -7.47
CA CYS A 75 14.10 1.65 -6.65
C CYS A 75 12.62 1.81 -7.00
N VAL A 76 11.98 0.73 -7.44
CA VAL A 76 10.57 0.75 -7.85
C VAL A 76 9.63 1.22 -6.73
N VAL A 77 9.97 0.93 -5.48
CA VAL A 77 9.18 1.26 -4.28
C VAL A 77 9.37 2.71 -3.83
N CYS A 78 10.62 3.16 -3.66
CA CYS A 78 10.90 4.44 -3.00
C CYS A 78 11.41 5.54 -3.94
N GLY A 79 11.66 5.22 -5.22
CA GLY A 79 12.12 6.20 -6.21
C GLY A 79 13.55 6.70 -6.03
N ARG A 80 14.32 6.12 -5.10
CA ARG A 80 15.74 6.46 -4.91
C ARG A 80 16.58 5.89 -6.05
N SER A 81 17.57 6.65 -6.50
CA SER A 81 18.58 6.12 -7.44
C SER A 81 19.28 4.91 -6.83
N LEU A 82 19.44 3.85 -7.63
CA LEU A 82 20.19 2.66 -7.27
C LEU A 82 21.67 2.73 -7.71
N LEU A 83 22.09 3.86 -8.27
CA LEU A 83 23.49 4.10 -8.60
C LEU A 83 24.29 4.12 -7.29
N ARG A 84 25.31 3.24 -7.20
CA ARG A 84 26.24 3.12 -6.06
C ARG A 84 25.63 2.61 -4.75
N ILE A 85 24.43 2.03 -4.77
CA ILE A 85 23.85 1.37 -3.59
C ILE A 85 23.52 -0.09 -3.86
N SER A 86 23.54 -0.90 -2.81
CA SER A 86 23.15 -2.30 -2.89
C SER A 86 21.66 -2.43 -3.26
N ARG A 87 21.37 -3.33 -4.20
CA ARG A 87 20.05 -3.55 -4.78
C ARG A 87 19.76 -5.03 -4.95
N ARG A 88 18.47 -5.35 -5.08
CA ARG A 88 17.97 -6.68 -5.39
C ARG A 88 17.03 -6.59 -6.59
N GLU A 89 17.19 -7.51 -7.52
CA GLU A 89 16.23 -7.70 -8.60
C GLU A 89 14.96 -8.33 -8.05
N ILE A 90 13.82 -7.88 -8.60
CA ILE A 90 12.52 -8.42 -8.25
C ILE A 90 12.21 -9.51 -9.27
N MET A 91 12.23 -10.76 -8.81
CA MET A 91 11.86 -11.91 -9.64
C MET A 91 10.33 -12.03 -9.63
N ILE A 92 9.71 -11.71 -10.77
CA ILE A 92 8.25 -11.76 -10.95
C ILE A 92 7.78 -13.20 -11.16
N GLU A 93 8.62 -14.02 -11.79
CA GLU A 93 8.36 -15.43 -12.11
C GLU A 93 9.55 -16.27 -11.66
N GLY A 94 9.29 -17.37 -10.94
CA GLY A 94 10.30 -18.34 -10.57
C GLY A 94 9.83 -19.30 -9.46
N PRO A 95 10.53 -20.44 -9.26
CA PRO A 95 10.14 -21.46 -8.28
C PRO A 95 10.35 -21.02 -6.82
N ASN A 96 10.96 -19.87 -6.58
CA ASN A 96 11.28 -19.41 -5.23
C ASN A 96 10.08 -18.69 -4.60
N GLU A 97 9.31 -19.41 -3.79
CA GLU A 97 8.15 -18.89 -3.06
C GLU A 97 8.46 -17.60 -2.27
N GLN A 98 9.65 -17.51 -1.68
CA GLN A 98 10.03 -16.32 -0.92
C GLN A 98 10.22 -15.09 -1.82
N ALA A 99 10.80 -15.28 -3.00
CA ALA A 99 10.96 -14.21 -3.96
C ALA A 99 9.60 -13.79 -4.52
N GLN A 100 8.72 -14.74 -4.82
CA GLN A 100 7.36 -14.47 -5.29
C GLN A 100 6.56 -13.68 -4.26
N ARG A 101 6.63 -14.06 -2.96
CA ARG A 101 5.99 -13.30 -1.88
C ARG A 101 6.46 -11.86 -1.80
N VAL A 102 7.77 -11.64 -1.97
CA VAL A 102 8.34 -10.28 -2.00
C VAL A 102 7.84 -9.51 -3.22
N ALA A 103 7.82 -10.12 -4.40
CA ALA A 103 7.30 -9.50 -5.62
C ALA A 103 5.82 -9.12 -5.48
N ASN A 104 4.98 -10.03 -4.98
CA ASN A 104 3.56 -9.78 -4.72
C ASN A 104 3.36 -8.63 -3.73
N THR A 105 4.12 -8.63 -2.62
CA THR A 105 4.09 -7.54 -1.64
C THR A 105 4.46 -6.20 -2.28
N ILE A 106 5.55 -6.17 -3.06
CA ILE A 106 5.97 -4.94 -3.74
C ILE A 106 4.92 -4.50 -4.77
N SER A 107 4.33 -5.43 -5.52
CA SER A 107 3.26 -5.15 -6.49
C SER A 107 2.12 -4.38 -5.84
N THR A 108 1.65 -4.83 -4.67
CA THR A 108 0.60 -4.11 -3.92
C THR A 108 1.00 -2.68 -3.51
N TRP A 109 2.29 -2.45 -3.22
CA TRP A 109 2.77 -1.13 -2.79
C TRP A 109 2.93 -0.13 -3.92
N ILE A 110 3.09 -0.61 -5.15
CA ILE A 110 3.37 0.25 -6.31
C ILE A 110 2.15 0.47 -7.20
N GLN A 111 1.00 -0.12 -6.87
CA GLN A 111 -0.26 0.14 -7.56
C GLN A 111 -0.52 1.64 -7.71
N PRO A 112 -1.08 2.08 -8.84
CA PRO A 112 -1.57 1.28 -9.98
C PRO A 112 -0.49 0.85 -11.00
N ARG A 113 0.80 1.12 -10.74
CA ARG A 113 1.87 0.67 -11.63
C ARG A 113 2.11 -0.83 -11.49
N GLU A 114 2.41 -1.49 -12.60
CA GLU A 114 2.80 -2.90 -12.63
C GLU A 114 4.31 -3.10 -12.52
N LEU A 115 4.71 -4.25 -11.96
CA LEU A 115 6.10 -4.70 -11.95
C LEU A 115 6.50 -5.18 -13.35
N HIS A 116 7.71 -4.83 -13.78
CA HIS A 116 8.27 -5.24 -15.05
C HIS A 116 9.56 -6.03 -14.86
N THR A 117 9.90 -6.89 -15.83
CA THR A 117 11.19 -7.59 -15.86
C THR A 117 12.33 -6.56 -15.83
N GLY A 118 13.23 -6.71 -14.86
CA GLY A 118 14.32 -5.77 -14.61
C GLY A 118 14.04 -4.70 -13.54
N ASP A 119 12.84 -4.65 -12.98
CA ASP A 119 12.57 -3.80 -11.82
C ASP A 119 13.43 -4.21 -10.61
N GLN A 120 13.96 -3.21 -9.93
CA GLN A 120 14.89 -3.38 -8.82
C GLN A 120 14.39 -2.65 -7.56
N ALA A 121 14.71 -3.22 -6.40
CA ALA A 121 14.49 -2.59 -5.11
C ALA A 121 15.82 -2.31 -4.42
N CYS A 122 15.91 -1.20 -3.69
CA CYS A 122 17.02 -1.02 -2.75
C CYS A 122 16.90 -2.07 -1.62
N VAL A 123 18.03 -2.47 -1.05
CA VAL A 123 18.05 -3.47 0.04
C VAL A 123 17.07 -3.15 1.18
N PRO A 124 16.93 -1.89 1.65
CA PRO A 124 15.94 -1.55 2.68
C PRO A 124 14.50 -1.86 2.26
N CYS A 125 14.08 -1.49 1.05
CA CYS A 125 12.73 -1.77 0.54
C CYS A 125 12.50 -3.28 0.36
N TRP A 126 13.52 -4.00 -0.12
CA TRP A 126 13.45 -5.44 -0.29
C TRP A 126 13.31 -6.17 1.05
N LEU A 127 14.12 -5.81 2.05
CA LEU A 127 14.04 -6.38 3.40
C LEU A 127 12.70 -6.03 4.07
N ARG A 128 12.18 -4.83 3.85
CA ARG A 128 10.86 -4.43 4.34
C ARG A 128 9.78 -5.33 3.75
N ALA A 129 9.80 -5.58 2.44
CA ALA A 129 8.85 -6.46 1.78
C ALA A 129 8.98 -7.90 2.29
N LYS A 130 10.21 -8.40 2.46
CA LYS A 130 10.46 -9.75 3.01
C LYS A 130 9.87 -9.98 4.40
N ARG A 131 9.77 -8.93 5.23
CA ARG A 131 9.24 -9.02 6.59
C ARG A 131 7.71 -8.95 6.66
N VAL A 132 7.03 -8.60 5.57
CA VAL A 132 5.56 -8.58 5.55
C VAL A 132 5.07 -10.01 5.69
N ARG A 133 4.37 -10.27 6.78
CA ARG A 133 3.60 -11.50 6.95
C ARG A 133 2.27 -11.28 6.25
N ILE A 134 2.06 -12.00 5.14
CA ILE A 134 0.75 -12.06 4.52
C ILE A 134 -0.03 -13.07 5.37
N ALA A 135 -1.04 -12.59 6.11
CA ALA A 135 -2.05 -13.50 6.65
C ALA A 135 -2.72 -14.15 5.44
N PRO A 136 -2.88 -15.49 5.41
CA PRO A 136 -3.64 -16.12 4.32
C PRO A 136 -5.00 -15.43 4.26
N LEU A 137 -5.38 -14.98 3.05
CA LEU A 137 -6.76 -14.64 2.78
C LEU A 137 -7.53 -15.93 3.08
N VAL A 138 -8.31 -15.91 4.15
CA VAL A 138 -9.27 -16.96 4.44
C VAL A 138 -10.30 -16.86 3.33
N GLU A 139 -10.13 -17.65 2.27
CA GLU A 139 -11.19 -17.93 1.31
C GLU A 139 -12.30 -18.66 2.09
N ASP A 140 -13.48 -18.02 2.12
CA ASP A 140 -14.80 -18.54 2.50
C ASP A 140 -14.84 -19.62 3.60
N ILE A 141 -14.80 -19.17 4.86
CA ILE A 141 -15.48 -19.93 5.91
C ILE A 141 -16.98 -19.63 5.73
N GLN A 142 -17.70 -20.57 5.10
CA GLN A 142 -19.16 -20.66 5.23
C GLN A 142 -19.54 -20.49 6.71
N PRO A 143 -20.57 -19.71 7.06
CA PRO A 143 -21.00 -19.62 8.45
C PRO A 143 -21.34 -21.04 8.95
N PRO A 144 -20.76 -21.50 10.07
CA PRO A 144 -21.08 -22.81 10.60
C PRO A 144 -22.57 -22.84 10.96
N SER A 145 -23.28 -23.84 10.44
CA SER A 145 -24.63 -24.16 10.91
C SER A 145 -24.57 -24.41 12.42
N PRO A 146 -25.53 -23.90 13.20
CA PRO A 146 -25.46 -23.98 14.66
C PRO A 146 -26.01 -25.32 15.12
N ASP A 147 -25.28 -26.41 14.92
CA ASP A 147 -25.60 -27.68 15.57
C ASP A 147 -24.33 -28.35 16.10
N HIS A 148 -24.20 -28.24 17.43
CA HIS A 148 -23.39 -29.05 18.33
C HIS A 148 -21.87 -29.10 18.12
N VAL A 149 -21.16 -28.28 18.91
CA VAL A 149 -19.80 -28.62 19.34
C VAL A 149 -19.68 -28.34 20.84
N ASP A 150 -19.53 -29.39 21.63
CA ASP A 150 -19.03 -29.30 23.01
C ASP A 150 -17.68 -28.59 22.98
N VAL A 151 -17.63 -27.39 23.56
CA VAL A 151 -16.41 -26.60 23.66
C VAL A 151 -15.58 -27.15 24.83
N ASP A 152 -14.56 -27.93 24.49
CA ASP A 152 -13.48 -28.24 25.42
C ASP A 152 -12.69 -26.95 25.69
N HIS A 153 -12.93 -26.36 26.88
CA HIS A 153 -12.33 -25.11 27.34
C HIS A 153 -10.85 -25.32 27.71
N SER A 154 -10.01 -25.46 26.70
CA SER A 154 -8.55 -25.47 26.86
C SER A 154 -8.01 -24.05 26.99
N LEU A 155 -8.02 -23.54 28.23
CA LEU A 155 -7.07 -22.59 28.84
C LEU A 155 -6.56 -21.42 27.96
N LEU A 156 -7.34 -20.33 27.91
CA LEU A 156 -6.86 -19.04 27.40
C LEU A 156 -5.82 -18.43 28.35
N MET A 157 -4.59 -18.25 27.85
CA MET A 157 -3.52 -17.53 28.54
C MET A 157 -3.54 -16.04 28.20
N CYS A 158 -3.42 -15.19 29.22
CA CYS A 158 -3.28 -13.74 29.03
C CYS A 158 -1.91 -13.41 28.42
N ALA A 159 -1.89 -12.82 27.22
CA ALA A 159 -0.66 -12.43 26.52
C ALA A 159 0.14 -11.31 27.20
N VAL A 160 -0.41 -10.67 28.25
CA VAL A 160 0.25 -9.57 28.97
C VAL A 160 0.95 -10.07 30.25
N CYS A 161 0.39 -11.06 30.94
CA CYS A 161 0.94 -11.53 32.23
C CYS A 161 1.21 -13.04 32.31
N GLY A 162 0.91 -13.80 31.26
CA GLY A 162 1.20 -15.23 31.18
C GLY A 162 0.40 -16.11 32.14
N ARG A 163 -0.67 -15.60 32.76
CA ARG A 163 -1.55 -16.38 33.63
C ARG A 163 -2.69 -17.02 32.84
N ILE A 164 -3.03 -18.25 33.23
CA ILE A 164 -4.15 -19.03 32.73
C ILE A 164 -5.44 -18.47 33.33
N LEU A 165 -6.41 -18.11 32.49
CA LEU A 165 -7.74 -17.70 32.94
C LEU A 165 -8.60 -18.96 33.09
N SER A 166 -8.80 -19.41 34.32
CA SER A 166 -9.85 -20.40 34.63
C SER A 166 -11.19 -19.67 34.66
N THR A 167 -12.07 -19.98 33.71
CA THR A 167 -13.46 -19.50 33.74
C THR A 167 -14.24 -20.29 34.78
N THR A 168 -14.21 -19.83 36.03
CA THR A 168 -15.24 -20.19 37.00
C THR A 168 -16.44 -19.28 36.77
N THR A 169 -17.53 -19.88 36.29
CA THR A 169 -18.87 -19.31 36.33
C THR A 169 -19.22 -18.92 37.76
N SER A 170 -19.34 -17.62 38.01
CA SER A 170 -20.13 -17.10 39.12
C SER A 170 -20.95 -15.93 38.60
N ASP A 171 -22.26 -16.08 38.69
CA ASP A 171 -23.26 -15.05 38.43
C ASP A 171 -22.94 -13.76 39.21
N GLU A 172 -22.27 -12.80 38.58
CA GLU A 172 -22.22 -11.43 39.10
C GLU A 172 -23.47 -10.68 38.65
N VAL A 173 -24.44 -10.69 39.57
CA VAL A 173 -25.58 -9.77 39.64
C VAL A 173 -25.12 -8.35 39.31
N TRP A 174 -25.67 -7.79 38.23
CA TRP A 174 -25.43 -6.41 37.84
C TRP A 174 -25.84 -5.45 38.97
N ASN A 175 -24.88 -4.71 39.53
CA ASN A 175 -25.15 -3.67 40.52
C ASN A 175 -26.00 -2.55 39.87
N PRO A 176 -27.22 -2.26 40.39
CA PRO A 176 -28.13 -1.25 39.84
C PRO A 176 -27.57 0.19 39.84
N GLU A 177 -26.50 0.48 40.58
CA GLU A 177 -25.82 1.79 40.55
C GLU A 177 -25.03 2.03 39.24
N ASN A 178 -24.58 0.96 38.57
CA ASN A 178 -23.82 1.08 37.32
C ASN A 178 -24.72 1.39 36.12
N THR A 179 -25.98 0.93 36.14
CA THR A 179 -26.99 1.26 35.13
C THR A 179 -27.45 2.72 35.22
N ALA A 180 -27.53 3.29 36.43
CA ALA A 180 -27.84 4.71 36.62
C ALA A 180 -26.75 5.64 36.04
N ARG A 181 -25.46 5.27 36.22
CA ARG A 181 -24.33 6.03 35.65
C ARG A 181 -24.27 6.00 34.13
N LEU A 182 -24.69 4.90 33.50
CA LEU A 182 -24.77 4.77 32.04
C LEU A 182 -25.86 5.68 31.43
N LEU A 183 -27.00 5.85 32.12
CA LEU A 183 -28.08 6.73 31.68
C LEU A 183 -27.74 8.23 31.84
N GLU A 184 -27.03 8.61 32.91
CA GLU A 184 -26.53 9.99 33.06
C GLU A 184 -25.53 10.36 31.95
N HIS A 185 -24.63 9.44 31.57
CA HIS A 185 -23.65 9.69 30.51
C HIS A 185 -24.29 9.83 29.12
N GLN A 186 -25.41 9.13 28.86
CA GLN A 186 -26.18 9.29 27.62
C GLN A 186 -26.96 10.62 27.56
N GLN A 187 -27.48 11.14 28.68
CA GLN A 187 -28.18 12.43 28.71
C GLN A 187 -27.26 13.64 28.49
N VAL A 188 -26.00 13.57 28.92
CA VAL A 188 -25.01 14.64 28.67
C VAL A 188 -24.61 14.74 27.19
N HIS A 189 -24.65 13.63 26.45
CA HIS A 189 -24.25 13.60 25.04
C HIS A 189 -25.33 14.15 24.09
N MET A 190 -26.62 14.02 24.43
CA MET A 190 -27.72 14.56 23.61
C MET A 190 -27.92 16.08 23.74
N ARG A 191 -27.47 16.72 24.83
CA ARG A 191 -27.59 18.19 25.01
C ARG A 191 -26.55 19.01 24.23
N LYS A 192 -25.50 18.39 23.68
CA LYS A 192 -24.46 19.10 22.91
C LYS A 192 -24.75 19.21 21.41
N TYR A 193 -25.82 18.56 20.91
CA TYR A 193 -26.21 18.60 19.50
C TYR A 193 -27.31 19.63 19.16
N ILE A 194 -27.73 20.47 20.12
CA ILE A 194 -28.79 21.49 19.90
C ILE A 194 -28.24 22.93 19.80
N TYR A 195 -26.95 23.17 20.05
CA TYR A 195 -26.33 24.51 19.89
C TYR A 195 -25.02 24.44 19.10
N ARG A 196 -25.12 24.13 17.81
CA ARG A 196 -24.16 24.50 16.76
C ARG A 196 -24.96 24.70 15.46
N ASN A 197 -25.62 25.87 15.40
CA ASN A 197 -25.84 26.55 14.12
C ASN A 197 -24.47 26.94 13.54
#